data_AF-A0AAV6Z8V2-F1
#
_entry.id   AF-A0AAV6Z8V2-F1
#
_cell.length_a   1.000
_cell.length_b   1.000
_cell.length_c   1.000
_cell.angle_alpha   90.00
_cell.angle_beta   90.00
_cell.angle_gamma   90.00
#
_symmetry.space_group_name_H-M   'P 1'
#
loop_
_entity.id
_entity.type
_entity.pdbx_description
1 polymer ?
#
loop_
_entity_poly.entity_id
_entity_poly.type
_entity_poly.pdbx_seq_one_letter_code
_entity_poly.pdbx_strand_id
1 'polypeptide(L)'
;RKSPLLQCRILHTTQGAPRAKTGAEQQWLSRQQSDPYVKAAHAQNYRCRSAFKLLEMDKEHKILQPGDRVVDCGAAPGAWSQVLVEKVNSLGQNPAVSVGFVLGVDLLHMTPLEGAIFLSKCDLTEVATHRRIIDLLPSGEADVILSDMAPNASGIKELDHQRLVNMCLSLLDLSDAALRPGGSFLC
;
A
#
# COMPACT_ATOMS: atom_id res chain seq x y z
N ARG A 1 28.49 13.96 56.63
CA ARG A 1 27.49 13.31 55.75
C ARG A 1 28.02 13.43 54.33
N LYS A 2 28.51 12.33 53.74
CA LYS A 2 29.18 12.30 52.43
C LYS A 2 28.12 12.07 51.34
N SER A 3 28.00 12.98 50.39
CA SER A 3 27.19 12.82 49.17
C SER A 3 28.06 12.21 48.07
N PRO A 4 27.65 11.14 47.38
CA PRO A 4 28.48 10.48 46.38
C PRO A 4 28.40 11.18 45.02
N LEU A 5 29.53 11.14 44.32
CA LEU A 5 29.76 11.63 42.96
C LEU A 5 28.80 10.96 41.96
N LEU A 6 28.07 11.76 41.18
CA LEU A 6 27.36 11.30 39.98
C LEU A 6 28.39 10.97 38.90
N GLN A 7 28.66 9.69 38.71
CA GLN A 7 29.48 9.18 37.62
C GLN A 7 28.61 9.08 36.36
N CYS A 8 28.77 10.03 35.44
CA CYS A 8 28.13 10.00 34.13
C CYS A 8 28.69 8.81 33.33
N ARG A 9 27.90 7.73 33.20
CA ARG A 9 28.22 6.60 32.31
C ARG A 9 27.93 7.03 30.87
N ILE A 10 28.98 7.27 30.11
CA ILE A 10 28.91 7.36 28.64
C ILE A 10 28.54 5.95 28.15
N LEU A 11 27.33 5.81 27.61
CA LEU A 11 26.92 4.62 26.89
C LEU A 11 27.65 4.61 25.54
N HIS A 12 28.70 3.79 25.44
CA HIS A 12 29.28 3.45 24.15
C HIS A 12 28.29 2.57 23.38
N THR A 13 27.55 3.16 22.44
CA THR A 13 26.91 2.39 21.37
C THR A 13 28.01 1.89 20.43
N THR A 14 28.30 0.60 20.49
CA THR A 14 29.07 -0.09 19.45
C THR A 14 28.26 -0.07 18.15
N GLN A 15 28.66 0.75 17.18
CA GLN A 15 28.19 0.58 15.81
C GLN A 15 28.70 -0.78 15.31
N GLY A 16 27.82 -1.77 15.25
CA GLY A 16 28.13 -3.05 14.63
C GLY A 16 28.53 -2.82 13.17
N ALA A 17 29.62 -3.47 12.74
CA ALA A 17 30.07 -3.41 11.36
C ALA A 17 28.92 -3.80 10.40
N PRO A 18 28.76 -3.13 9.25
CA PRO A 18 27.72 -3.46 8.30
C PRO A 18 27.90 -4.92 7.85
N ARG A 19 26.84 -5.72 8.01
CA ARG A 19 26.81 -7.12 7.59
C ARG A 19 27.15 -7.22 6.11
N ALA A 20 28.14 -8.04 5.78
CA ALA A 20 28.51 -8.30 4.38
C ALA A 20 27.29 -8.88 3.64
N LYS A 21 26.95 -8.27 2.50
CA LYS A 21 25.79 -8.67 1.71
C LYS A 21 26.01 -10.06 1.11
N THR A 22 24.96 -10.88 1.12
CA THR A 22 25.01 -12.22 0.50
C THR A 22 25.07 -12.13 -1.03
N GLY A 23 25.54 -13.18 -1.71
CA GLY A 23 25.57 -13.20 -3.19
C GLY A 23 24.19 -13.02 -3.83
N ALA A 24 23.14 -13.54 -3.18
CA ALA A 24 21.75 -13.33 -3.59
C ALA A 24 21.30 -11.87 -3.44
N GLU A 25 21.66 -11.21 -2.35
CA GLU A 25 21.39 -9.78 -2.14
C GLU A 25 22.11 -8.91 -3.18
N GLN A 26 23.36 -9.24 -3.53
CA GLN A 26 24.11 -8.52 -4.55
C GLN A 26 23.47 -8.66 -5.94
N GLN A 27 23.04 -9.87 -6.31
CA GLN A 27 22.32 -10.09 -7.57
C GLN A 27 20.97 -9.37 -7.61
N TRP A 28 20.22 -9.38 -6.51
CA TRP A 28 18.95 -8.63 -6.41
C TRP A 28 19.18 -7.13 -6.56
N LEU A 29 20.18 -6.55 -5.90
CA LEU A 29 20.53 -5.13 -6.03
C LEU A 29 20.93 -4.75 -7.46
N SER A 30 21.72 -5.59 -8.14
CA SER A 30 22.12 -5.37 -9.53
C SER A 30 20.91 -5.38 -10.49
N ARG A 31 19.94 -6.29 -10.26
CA ARG A 31 18.69 -6.33 -11.02
C ARG A 31 17.83 -5.09 -10.76
N GLN A 32 17.69 -4.68 -9.50
CA GLN A 32 16.93 -3.47 -9.14
C GLN A 32 17.51 -2.21 -9.79
N GLN A 33 18.84 -2.07 -9.83
CA GLN A 33 19.50 -0.92 -10.46
C GLN A 33 19.35 -0.89 -11.99
N SER A 34 19.22 -2.06 -12.62
CA SER A 34 19.08 -2.17 -14.08
C SER A 34 17.62 -2.13 -14.55
N ASP A 35 16.64 -2.26 -13.65
CA ASP A 35 15.22 -2.28 -13.96
C ASP A 35 14.72 -0.95 -14.53
N PRO A 36 14.20 -0.93 -15.78
CA PRO A 36 13.69 0.29 -16.41
C PRO A 36 12.51 0.90 -15.65
N TYR A 37 11.68 0.10 -14.99
CA TYR A 37 10.52 0.61 -14.24
C TYR A 37 10.92 1.24 -12.90
N VAL A 38 12.03 0.79 -12.29
CA VAL A 38 12.59 1.47 -11.11
C VAL A 38 13.09 2.86 -11.52
N LYS A 39 13.84 2.95 -12.62
CA LYS A 39 14.30 4.24 -13.16
C LYS A 39 13.13 5.15 -13.53
N ALA A 40 12.11 4.60 -14.19
CA ALA A 40 10.91 5.35 -14.56
C ALA A 40 10.13 5.83 -13.35
N ALA A 41 10.00 5.02 -12.29
CA ALA A 41 9.33 5.42 -11.05
C ALA A 41 10.04 6.61 -10.41
N HIS A 42 11.37 6.56 -10.32
CA HIS A 42 12.16 7.69 -9.83
C HIS A 42 11.99 8.94 -10.72
N ALA A 43 12.06 8.79 -12.04
CA ALA A 43 11.90 9.91 -12.98
C ALA A 43 10.51 10.56 -12.92
N GLN A 44 9.48 9.78 -12.63
CA GLN A 44 8.07 10.23 -12.53
C GLN A 44 7.62 10.47 -11.08
N ASN A 45 8.53 10.40 -10.10
CA ASN A 45 8.25 10.58 -8.67
C ASN A 45 7.21 9.62 -8.07
N TYR A 46 7.07 8.41 -8.63
CA TYR A 46 6.34 7.33 -7.97
C TYR A 46 7.19 6.67 -6.88
N ARG A 47 6.54 6.31 -5.76
CA ARG A 47 7.19 5.70 -4.59
C ARG A 47 7.83 4.36 -4.93
N CYS A 48 7.27 3.59 -5.85
CA CYS A 48 7.88 2.38 -6.38
C CYS A 48 7.34 2.02 -7.77
N ARG A 49 7.96 1.03 -8.40
CA ARG A 49 7.65 0.59 -9.77
C ARG A 49 6.27 -0.02 -9.96
N SER A 50 5.57 -0.44 -8.89
CA SER A 50 4.25 -1.07 -9.04
C SER A 50 3.16 -0.10 -9.53
N ALA A 51 3.36 1.22 -9.44
CA ALA A 51 2.47 2.22 -10.03
C ALA A 51 2.16 1.94 -11.51
N PHE A 52 3.16 1.47 -12.27
CA PHE A 52 3.00 1.18 -13.69
C PHE A 52 2.03 0.03 -13.97
N LYS A 53 1.89 -0.94 -13.05
CA LYS A 53 0.88 -2.00 -13.18
C LYS A 53 -0.51 -1.39 -13.22
N LEU A 54 -0.84 -0.54 -12.25
CA LEU A 54 -2.16 0.09 -12.18
C LEU A 54 -2.40 1.03 -13.36
N LEU A 55 -1.39 1.79 -13.78
CA LEU A 55 -1.50 2.66 -14.96
C LEU A 55 -1.76 1.86 -16.25
N GLU A 56 -1.10 0.71 -16.43
CA GLU A 56 -1.31 -0.17 -17.59
C GLU A 56 -2.70 -0.80 -17.56
N MET A 57 -3.12 -1.35 -16.40
CA MET A 57 -4.45 -1.95 -16.24
C MET A 57 -5.57 -0.93 -16.43
N ASP A 58 -5.45 0.27 -15.85
CA ASP A 58 -6.42 1.35 -16.04
C ASP A 58 -6.46 1.85 -17.49
N LYS A 59 -5.30 1.89 -18.17
CA LYS A 59 -5.25 2.26 -19.59
C LYS A 59 -6.09 1.30 -20.44
N GLU A 60 -6.01 -0.01 -20.18
CA GLU A 60 -6.70 -1.05 -20.93
C GLU A 60 -8.18 -1.18 -20.54
N HIS A 61 -8.47 -1.20 -19.23
CA HIS A 61 -9.78 -1.57 -18.71
C HIS A 61 -10.63 -0.39 -18.23
N LYS A 62 -10.07 0.82 -18.14
CA LYS A 62 -10.78 2.04 -17.67
C LYS A 62 -11.46 1.85 -16.32
N ILE A 63 -10.69 1.31 -15.37
CA ILE A 63 -11.17 0.92 -14.03
C ILE A 63 -11.52 2.15 -13.21
N LEU A 64 -10.80 3.27 -13.41
CA LEU A 64 -10.88 4.45 -12.57
C LEU A 64 -11.53 5.63 -13.30
N GLN A 65 -12.39 6.34 -12.58
CA GLN A 65 -13.03 7.57 -13.03
C GLN A 65 -12.89 8.69 -11.98
N PRO A 66 -12.84 9.97 -12.42
CA PRO A 66 -12.95 11.10 -11.50
C PRO A 66 -14.22 11.00 -10.64
N GLY A 67 -14.08 11.16 -9.32
CA GLY A 67 -15.18 11.03 -8.38
C GLY A 67 -15.28 9.67 -7.68
N ASP A 68 -14.54 8.66 -8.13
CA ASP A 68 -14.59 7.33 -7.49
C ASP A 68 -14.06 7.37 -6.05
N ARG A 69 -14.71 6.59 -5.19
CA ARG A 69 -14.30 6.21 -3.84
C ARG A 69 -13.56 4.89 -3.94
N VAL A 70 -12.25 4.92 -3.69
CA VAL A 70 -11.36 3.79 -3.94
C VAL A 70 -10.71 3.30 -2.66
N VAL A 71 -10.70 1.98 -2.48
CA VAL A 71 -9.94 1.30 -1.43
C VAL A 71 -8.70 0.62 -2.04
N ASP A 72 -7.51 1.05 -1.62
CA ASP A 72 -6.20 0.50 -2.00
C ASP A 72 -5.74 -0.49 -0.91
N CYS A 73 -5.98 -1.77 -1.14
CA CYS A 73 -5.67 -2.86 -0.22
C CYS A 73 -4.24 -3.35 -0.44
N GLY A 74 -3.39 -3.23 0.59
CA GLY A 74 -1.95 -3.45 0.43
C GLY A 74 -1.21 -2.23 -0.05
N ALA A 75 -1.63 -1.07 0.42
CA ALA A 75 -1.20 0.19 -0.17
C ALA A 75 0.32 0.43 -0.04
N ALA A 76 1.04 -0.21 0.89
CA ALA A 76 2.45 0.11 1.14
C ALA A 76 3.37 -0.21 -0.05
N PRO A 77 4.21 0.75 -0.50
CA PRO A 77 4.54 2.04 0.12
C PRO A 77 3.68 3.25 -0.31
N GLY A 78 2.68 3.07 -1.18
CA GLY A 78 1.72 4.08 -1.60
C GLY A 78 1.74 4.43 -3.07
N ALA A 79 2.37 3.60 -3.90
CA ALA A 79 2.54 3.90 -5.32
C ALA A 79 1.22 3.82 -6.10
N TRP A 80 0.34 2.87 -5.76
CA TRP A 80 -1.02 2.82 -6.31
C TRP A 80 -1.84 3.99 -5.80
N SER A 81 -1.79 4.28 -4.49
CA SER A 81 -2.43 5.47 -3.93
C SER A 81 -2.05 6.78 -4.63
N GLN A 82 -0.79 6.96 -5.06
CA GLN A 82 -0.39 8.13 -5.87
C GLN A 82 -1.12 8.21 -7.20
N VAL A 83 -1.24 7.08 -7.91
CA VAL A 83 -1.99 7.01 -9.17
C VAL A 83 -3.47 7.29 -8.90
N LEU A 84 -4.04 6.73 -7.84
CA LEU A 84 -5.44 6.91 -7.48
C LEU A 84 -5.80 8.37 -7.21
N VAL A 85 -5.00 9.08 -6.41
CA VAL A 85 -5.23 10.50 -6.07
C VAL A 85 -5.42 11.35 -7.32
N GLU A 86 -4.58 11.14 -8.34
CA GLU A 86 -4.68 11.83 -9.62
C GLU A 86 -5.91 11.38 -10.42
N LYS A 87 -6.10 10.06 -10.57
CA LYS A 87 -7.15 9.47 -11.42
C LYS A 87 -8.55 9.79 -10.96
N VAL A 88 -8.77 9.78 -9.65
CA VAL A 88 -10.10 10.05 -9.07
C VAL A 88 -10.30 11.52 -8.70
N ASN A 89 -9.30 12.38 -8.96
CA ASN A 89 -9.32 13.80 -8.62
C ASN A 89 -9.59 14.04 -7.12
N SER A 90 -8.99 13.26 -6.22
CA SER A 90 -9.31 13.35 -4.78
C SER A 90 -8.82 14.64 -4.12
N LEU A 91 -7.86 15.34 -4.75
CA LEU A 91 -7.42 16.67 -4.34
C LEU A 91 -8.32 17.79 -4.90
N GLY A 92 -9.27 17.49 -5.78
CA GLY A 92 -10.13 18.49 -6.42
C GLY A 92 -9.38 19.51 -7.28
N GLN A 93 -8.23 19.13 -7.84
CA GLN A 93 -7.39 20.01 -8.66
C GLN A 93 -8.07 20.40 -9.98
N ASN A 94 -8.90 19.52 -10.52
CA ASN A 94 -9.74 19.82 -11.66
C ASN A 94 -11.18 20.12 -11.20
N PRO A 95 -11.62 21.39 -11.20
CA PRO A 95 -12.96 21.76 -10.75
C PRO A 95 -14.07 21.38 -11.74
N ALA A 96 -13.72 20.94 -12.96
CA ALA A 96 -14.69 20.56 -13.99
C ALA A 96 -15.21 19.12 -13.85
N VAL A 97 -14.61 18.32 -12.96
CA VAL A 97 -14.97 16.91 -12.73
C VAL A 97 -15.17 16.64 -11.25
N SER A 98 -15.86 15.56 -10.93
CA SER A 98 -16.14 15.14 -9.56
C SER A 98 -14.86 14.90 -8.75
N VAL A 99 -14.93 15.17 -7.44
CA VAL A 99 -13.86 14.90 -6.47
C VAL A 99 -14.08 13.51 -5.89
N GLY A 100 -13.09 12.64 -6.04
CA GLY A 100 -13.12 11.29 -5.49
C GLY A 100 -12.55 11.17 -4.08
N PHE A 101 -12.37 9.94 -3.64
CA PHE A 101 -11.87 9.61 -2.32
C PHE A 101 -10.91 8.42 -2.39
N VAL A 102 -9.79 8.48 -1.66
CA VAL A 102 -8.80 7.40 -1.64
C VAL A 102 -8.54 6.97 -0.20
N LEU A 103 -8.74 5.69 0.07
CA LEU A 103 -8.41 5.05 1.35
C LEU A 103 -7.43 3.91 1.12
N GLY A 104 -6.20 4.06 1.59
CA GLY A 104 -5.21 2.99 1.59
C GLY A 104 -5.18 2.24 2.91
N VAL A 105 -5.03 0.92 2.84
CA VAL A 105 -4.99 0.04 4.01
C VAL A 105 -3.79 -0.89 3.90
N ASP A 106 -2.99 -0.99 4.95
CA ASP A 106 -1.82 -1.86 4.97
C ASP A 106 -1.42 -2.28 6.39
N LEU A 107 -0.73 -3.42 6.50
CA LEU A 107 -0.07 -3.88 7.72
C LEU A 107 1.13 -3.00 8.10
N LEU A 108 1.76 -2.40 7.10
CA LEU A 108 2.92 -1.53 7.25
C LEU A 108 2.49 -0.09 7.48
N HIS A 109 3.46 0.70 7.95
CA HIS A 109 3.27 2.14 8.06
C HIS A 109 3.33 2.79 6.69
N MET A 110 2.39 3.71 6.45
CA MET A 110 2.33 4.53 5.25
C MET A 110 2.78 5.95 5.51
N THR A 111 3.75 6.42 4.72
CA THR A 111 4.08 7.85 4.67
C THR A 111 2.86 8.63 4.17
N PRO A 112 2.47 9.74 4.82
CA PRO A 112 1.34 10.55 4.39
C PRO A 112 1.39 10.91 2.90
N LEU A 113 0.22 10.97 2.27
CA LEU A 113 0.03 11.36 0.87
C LEU A 113 -1.18 12.28 0.84
N GLU A 114 -1.03 13.49 0.29
CA GLU A 114 -2.15 14.41 0.16
C GLU A 114 -3.22 13.81 -0.77
N GLY A 115 -4.49 13.97 -0.42
CA GLY A 115 -5.61 13.40 -1.19
C GLY A 115 -5.91 11.93 -0.87
N ALA A 116 -5.16 11.30 0.04
CA ALA A 116 -5.43 9.93 0.50
C ALA A 116 -5.44 9.83 2.04
N ILE A 117 -6.31 8.98 2.57
CA ILE A 117 -6.36 8.59 3.98
C ILE A 117 -5.73 7.21 4.12
N PHE A 118 -4.99 6.97 5.20
CA PHE A 118 -4.35 5.67 5.43
C PHE A 118 -4.75 5.02 6.75
N LEU A 119 -5.20 3.78 6.68
CA LEU A 119 -5.26 2.84 7.79
C LEU A 119 -3.99 1.99 7.81
N SER A 120 -2.96 2.48 8.49
CA SER A 120 -1.72 1.72 8.72
C SER A 120 -1.87 0.71 9.85
N LYS A 121 -1.05 -0.36 9.82
CA LYS A 121 -1.01 -1.41 10.85
C LYS A 121 -2.36 -2.11 11.04
N CYS A 122 -3.08 -2.29 9.94
CA CYS A 122 -4.36 -2.99 9.93
C CYS A 122 -4.24 -4.24 9.07
N ASP A 123 -4.72 -5.37 9.59
CA ASP A 123 -4.77 -6.63 8.86
C ASP A 123 -6.08 -6.72 8.09
N LEU A 124 -6.01 -6.83 6.76
CA LEU A 124 -7.16 -6.94 5.87
C LEU A 124 -7.87 -8.30 5.95
N THR A 125 -7.32 -9.26 6.70
CA THR A 125 -7.99 -10.52 7.05
C THR A 125 -8.90 -10.39 8.28
N GLU A 126 -8.83 -9.26 9.00
CA GLU A 126 -9.65 -9.01 10.18
C GLU A 126 -10.96 -8.28 9.83
N VAL A 127 -12.09 -8.82 10.29
CA VAL A 127 -13.42 -8.20 10.18
C VAL A 127 -13.45 -6.78 10.79
N ALA A 128 -12.66 -6.53 11.84
CA ALA A 128 -12.55 -5.21 12.46
C ALA A 128 -11.96 -4.17 11.49
N THR A 129 -11.02 -4.57 10.64
CA THR A 129 -10.46 -3.71 9.59
C THR A 129 -11.51 -3.41 8.54
N HIS A 130 -12.30 -4.40 8.10
CA HIS A 130 -13.38 -4.19 7.14
C HIS A 130 -14.41 -3.16 7.64
N ARG A 131 -14.82 -3.26 8.91
CA ARG A 131 -15.73 -2.27 9.52
C ARG A 131 -15.13 -0.87 9.50
N ARG A 132 -13.86 -0.71 9.86
CA ARG A 132 -13.19 0.59 9.83
C ARG A 132 -13.07 1.15 8.42
N ILE A 133 -12.90 0.30 7.41
CA ILE A 133 -12.91 0.72 6.00
C ILE A 133 -14.28 1.30 5.65
N ILE A 134 -15.35 0.56 5.94
CA ILE A 134 -16.73 0.99 5.66
C ILE A 134 -17.05 2.29 6.39
N ASP A 135 -16.70 2.41 7.67
CA ASP A 135 -16.96 3.62 8.48
C ASP A 135 -16.26 4.87 7.93
N LEU A 136 -15.12 4.71 7.25
CA LEU A 136 -14.36 5.81 6.65
C LEU A 136 -14.78 6.13 5.22
N LEU A 137 -15.47 5.22 4.54
CA LEU A 137 -15.91 5.42 3.16
C LEU A 137 -17.08 6.41 3.11
N PRO A 138 -17.08 7.37 2.18
CA PRO A 138 -18.22 8.23 1.95
C PRO A 138 -19.47 7.40 1.60
N SER A 139 -20.52 7.55 2.40
CA SER A 139 -21.77 6.78 2.32
C SER A 139 -21.61 5.27 2.60
N GLY A 140 -20.48 4.84 3.17
CA GLY A 140 -20.23 3.44 3.51
C GLY A 140 -19.93 2.52 2.33
N GLU A 141 -19.75 3.07 1.13
CA GLU A 141 -19.56 2.28 -0.09
C GLU A 141 -18.34 2.74 -0.88
N ALA A 142 -17.71 1.80 -1.58
CA ALA A 142 -16.64 2.00 -2.54
C ALA A 142 -17.16 1.81 -3.97
N ASP A 143 -16.62 2.59 -4.90
CA ASP A 143 -16.81 2.40 -6.34
C ASP A 143 -15.81 1.38 -6.88
N VAL A 144 -14.60 1.37 -6.29
CA VAL A 144 -13.50 0.49 -6.71
C VAL A 144 -12.75 -0.04 -5.48
N ILE A 145 -12.49 -1.35 -5.45
CA ILE A 145 -11.59 -1.99 -4.47
C ILE A 145 -10.47 -2.66 -5.25
N LEU A 146 -9.23 -2.32 -4.93
CA LEU A 146 -8.03 -2.79 -5.62
C LEU A 146 -7.06 -3.45 -4.66
N SER A 147 -6.32 -4.47 -5.10
CA SER A 147 -5.19 -5.01 -4.34
C SER A 147 -4.02 -5.45 -5.22
N ASP A 148 -2.80 -5.13 -4.79
CA ASP A 148 -1.54 -5.73 -5.26
C ASP A 148 -0.84 -6.51 -4.11
N MET A 149 -1.60 -6.92 -3.09
CA MET A 149 -1.03 -7.60 -1.93
C MET A 149 -0.48 -8.97 -2.29
N ALA A 150 0.58 -9.36 -1.59
CA ALA A 150 1.05 -10.73 -1.53
C ALA A 150 1.49 -11.06 -0.09
N PRO A 151 1.21 -12.26 0.42
CA PRO A 151 1.70 -12.67 1.72
C PRO A 151 3.23 -12.80 1.71
N ASN A 152 3.85 -12.62 2.87
CA ASN A 152 5.28 -12.89 3.04
C ASN A 152 5.57 -14.36 2.72
N ALA A 153 6.50 -14.58 1.78
CA ALA A 153 6.93 -15.91 1.38
C ALA A 153 7.58 -16.64 2.56
N SER A 154 7.02 -17.79 2.94
CA SER A 154 7.61 -18.71 3.92
C SER A 154 8.67 -19.62 3.30
N GLY A 155 8.65 -19.76 1.97
CA GLY A 155 9.45 -20.75 1.23
C GLY A 155 8.76 -22.11 1.11
N ILE A 156 7.61 -22.29 1.76
CA ILE A 156 6.77 -23.49 1.66
C ILE A 156 5.62 -23.16 0.71
N LYS A 157 5.72 -23.65 -0.53
CA LYS A 157 4.78 -23.32 -1.62
C LYS A 157 3.31 -23.51 -1.25
N GLU A 158 2.99 -24.63 -0.61
CA GLU A 158 1.61 -24.96 -0.21
C GLU A 158 1.05 -23.92 0.78
N LEU A 159 1.85 -23.59 1.81
CA LEU A 159 1.45 -22.60 2.81
C LEU A 159 1.33 -21.19 2.19
N ASP A 160 2.26 -20.83 1.30
CA ASP A 160 2.22 -19.54 0.61
C ASP A 160 0.99 -19.42 -0.31
N HIS A 161 0.61 -20.51 -0.98
CA HIS A 161 -0.62 -20.57 -1.77
C HIS A 161 -1.87 -20.42 -0.90
N GLN A 162 -1.97 -21.15 0.21
CA GLN A 162 -3.11 -21.05 1.14
C GLN A 162 -3.26 -19.64 1.71
N ARG A 163 -2.15 -18.99 2.07
CA ARG A 163 -2.16 -17.60 2.55
C ARG A 163 -2.66 -16.63 1.50
N LEU A 164 -2.23 -16.81 0.24
CA LEU A 164 -2.70 -15.99 -0.87
C LEU A 164 -4.21 -16.15 -1.08
N VAL A 165 -4.70 -17.41 -1.11
CA VAL A 165 -6.14 -17.71 -1.26
C VAL A 165 -6.95 -17.08 -0.13
N ASN A 166 -6.53 -17.24 1.13
CA ASN A 166 -7.24 -16.67 2.28
C ASN A 166 -7.33 -15.13 2.20
N MET A 167 -6.26 -14.49 1.73
CA MET A 167 -6.25 -13.04 1.55
C MET A 167 -7.21 -12.60 0.43
N CYS A 168 -7.24 -13.31 -0.71
CA CYS A 168 -8.21 -13.04 -1.78
C CYS A 168 -9.66 -13.23 -1.30
N LEU A 169 -9.94 -14.28 -0.52
CA LEU A 169 -11.27 -14.52 0.05
C LEU A 169 -11.68 -13.38 0.99
N SER A 170 -10.77 -12.89 1.84
CA SER A 170 -11.07 -11.75 2.71
C SER A 170 -11.38 -10.47 1.93
N LEU A 171 -10.71 -10.24 0.80
CA LEU A 171 -11.01 -9.10 -0.07
C LEU A 171 -12.36 -9.26 -0.79
N LEU A 172 -12.75 -10.48 -1.13
CA LEU A 172 -14.10 -10.77 -1.64
C LEU A 172 -15.16 -10.48 -0.57
N ASP A 173 -14.93 -10.88 0.69
CA ASP A 173 -15.84 -10.56 1.81
C ASP A 173 -15.98 -9.05 2.02
N LEU A 174 -14.87 -8.30 1.96
CA LEU A 174 -14.90 -6.83 1.98
C LEU A 174 -15.68 -6.26 0.80
N SER A 175 -15.51 -6.84 -0.39
CA SER A 175 -16.20 -6.38 -1.60
C SER A 175 -17.70 -6.61 -1.52
N ASP A 176 -18.15 -7.76 -1.00
CA ASP A 176 -19.58 -8.03 -0.78
C ASP A 176 -20.21 -7.02 0.19
N ALA A 177 -19.45 -6.60 1.21
CA ALA A 177 -19.93 -5.67 2.23
C ALA A 177 -19.86 -4.18 1.83
N ALA A 178 -18.89 -3.78 1.00
CA ALA A 178 -18.56 -2.38 0.78
C ALA A 178 -18.60 -1.93 -0.69
N LEU A 179 -18.56 -2.84 -1.67
CA LEU A 179 -18.57 -2.46 -3.07
C LEU A 179 -20.01 -2.20 -3.52
N ARG A 180 -20.27 -1.02 -4.11
CA ARG A 180 -21.61 -0.72 -4.63
C ARG A 180 -21.95 -1.63 -5.83
N PRO A 181 -23.25 -1.82 -6.14
CA PRO A 181 -23.66 -2.44 -7.39
C PRO A 181 -23.03 -1.75 -8.61
N GLY A 182 -22.42 -2.56 -9.48
CA GLY A 182 -21.70 -2.07 -10.67
C GLY A 182 -20.33 -1.45 -10.39
N GLY A 183 -19.82 -1.55 -9.16
CA GLY A 183 -18.43 -1.22 -8.83
C GLY A 183 -17.44 -2.23 -9.40
N SER A 184 -16.15 -1.87 -9.34
CA SER A 184 -15.05 -2.72 -9.85
C SER A 184 -14.21 -3.30 -8.73
N PHE A 185 -13.88 -4.59 -8.85
CA PHE A 185 -12.94 -5.28 -7.97
C PHE A 185 -11.73 -5.77 -8.76
N LEU A 186 -10.52 -5.48 -8.27
CA LEU A 186 -9.25 -5.94 -8.83
C LEU A 186 -8.40 -6.60 -7.73
N CYS A 187 -7.97 -7.83 -7.95
CA CYS A 187 -7.17 -8.64 -7.01
C CYS A 187 -6.24 -9.59 -7.78
#